data_AF-A0A822HRH2-F1
#
_entry.id   AF-A0A822HRH2-F1
#
_cell.length_a   1.000
_cell.length_b   1.000
_cell.length_c   1.000
_cell.angle_alpha   90.00
_cell.angle_beta   90.00
_cell.angle_gamma   90.00
#
_symmetry.space_group_name_H-M   'P 1'
#
loop_
_entity.id
_entity.type
_entity.pdbx_description
1 polymer ?
#
loop_
_entity_poly.entity_id
_entity_poly.type
_entity_poly.pdbx_seq_one_letter_code
_entity_poly.pdbx_strand_id
1 'polypeptide(L)'
;AGFPPGVVNIVPGDGPNCGQAIAVHENIDKIAFTGSVEVGKKIQEAAGRSNLKRVSLELGGKSPLIICEDADGMYHIVHHFVPSICLFSNIFILTKF
;
A
#
# COMPACT_ATOMS: atom_id res chain seq x y z
N ALA A 1 19.22 18.29 4.44
CA ALA A 1 19.64 16.98 3.90
C ALA A 1 20.38 17.22 2.58
N GLY A 2 21.71 17.18 2.60
CA GLY A 2 22.58 17.57 1.47
C GLY A 2 22.79 16.44 0.46
N PHE A 3 21.70 15.91 -0.12
CA PHE A 3 21.82 14.89 -1.17
C PHE A 3 22.45 15.48 -2.43
N PRO A 4 23.36 14.76 -3.11
CA PRO A 4 23.86 15.16 -4.41
C PRO A 4 22.72 15.34 -5.44
N PRO A 5 22.86 16.24 -6.43
CA PRO A 5 21.90 16.37 -7.51
C PRO A 5 21.63 15.04 -8.21
N GLY A 6 20.35 14.75 -8.49
CA GLY A 6 19.92 13.53 -9.20
C GLY A 6 19.70 12.29 -8.32
N VAL A 7 20.05 12.33 -7.02
CA VAL A 7 19.79 11.20 -6.11
C VAL A 7 18.29 11.06 -5.79
N VAL A 8 17.61 12.19 -5.60
CA VAL A 8 16.16 12.22 -5.35
C VAL A 8 15.51 13.01 -6.48
N ASN A 9 14.65 12.34 -7.23
CA ASN A 9 13.87 12.94 -8.30
C ASN A 9 12.39 12.76 -7.95
N ILE A 10 11.65 13.87 -7.90
CA ILE A 10 10.20 13.86 -7.68
C ILE A 10 9.55 14.26 -8.99
N VAL A 11 8.76 13.37 -9.56
CA VAL A 11 8.10 13.59 -10.85
C VAL A 11 6.60 13.43 -10.66
N PRO A 12 5.86 14.52 -10.39
CA PRO A 12 4.40 14.47 -10.31
C PRO A 12 3.82 14.14 -11.69
N GLY A 13 2.85 13.23 -11.70
CA GLY A 13 2.16 12.83 -12.91
C GLY A 13 1.06 11.83 -12.60
N ASP A 14 0.27 11.51 -13.61
CA ASP A 14 -0.79 10.50 -13.48
C ASP A 14 -0.23 9.07 -13.62
N GLY A 15 -1.02 8.12 -13.13
CA GLY A 15 -0.66 6.70 -13.21
C GLY A 15 -0.46 6.21 -14.65
N PRO A 16 -1.40 6.46 -15.59
CA PRO A 16 -1.32 5.95 -16.95
C PRO A 16 -0.12 6.44 -17.76
N ASN A 17 0.33 7.69 -17.59
CA ASN A 17 1.48 8.20 -18.33
C ASN A 17 2.77 8.09 -17.50
N CYS A 18 2.84 8.78 -16.36
CA CYS A 18 4.06 8.84 -15.56
C CYS A 18 4.37 7.49 -14.87
N GLY A 19 3.37 6.91 -14.20
CA GLY A 19 3.53 5.64 -13.49
C GLY A 19 3.88 4.48 -14.43
N GLN A 20 3.20 4.38 -15.58
CA GLN A 20 3.48 3.35 -16.57
C GLN A 20 4.87 3.48 -17.18
N ALA A 21 5.31 4.71 -17.52
CA ALA A 21 6.65 4.96 -18.05
C ALA A 21 7.73 4.51 -17.06
N ILE A 22 7.56 4.79 -15.77
CA ILE A 22 8.43 4.30 -14.70
C ILE A 22 8.40 2.77 -14.63
N ALA A 23 7.21 2.16 -14.73
CA ALA A 23 7.06 0.71 -14.59
C ALA A 23 7.83 -0.09 -15.65
N VAL A 24 7.86 0.41 -16.89
CA VAL A 24 8.54 -0.23 -18.03
C VAL A 24 9.98 0.23 -18.23
N HIS A 25 10.46 1.24 -17.49
CA HIS A 25 11.79 1.81 -17.73
C HIS A 25 12.90 0.77 -17.48
N GLU A 26 13.76 0.56 -18.48
CA GLU A 26 14.80 -0.49 -18.46
C GLU A 26 15.92 -0.23 -17.44
N ASN A 27 16.18 1.05 -17.11
CA ASN A 27 17.24 1.42 -16.16
C ASN A 27 16.74 1.58 -14.71
N ILE A 28 15.52 1.11 -14.40
CA ILE A 28 15.02 1.11 -13.02
C ILE A 28 15.21 -0.29 -12.42
N ASP A 29 15.94 -0.35 -11.31
CA ASP A 29 16.31 -1.62 -10.67
C ASP A 29 15.21 -2.18 -9.75
N LYS A 30 14.37 -1.32 -9.20
CA LYS A 30 13.31 -1.70 -8.25
C LYS A 30 12.13 -0.73 -8.28
N ILE A 31 10.93 -1.27 -8.10
CA ILE A 31 9.70 -0.53 -7.82
C ILE A 31 9.17 -0.91 -6.45
N ALA A 32 8.83 0.09 -5.65
CA ALA A 32 8.02 -0.07 -4.43
C ALA A 32 6.71 0.69 -4.67
N PHE A 33 5.61 -0.04 -4.76
CA PHE A 33 4.29 0.51 -5.10
C PHE A 33 3.31 0.31 -3.96
N THR A 34 2.53 1.36 -3.66
CA THR A 34 1.41 1.33 -2.73
C THR A 34 0.15 1.81 -3.45
N GLY A 35 -0.91 1.01 -3.43
CA GLY A 35 -2.14 1.36 -4.11
C GLY A 35 -3.16 0.21 -4.21
N SER A 36 -4.01 0.26 -5.22
CA SER A 36 -5.03 -0.77 -5.42
C SER A 36 -4.44 -2.07 -5.96
N VAL A 37 -5.11 -3.19 -5.67
CA VAL A 37 -4.74 -4.51 -6.21
C VAL A 37 -4.73 -4.51 -7.74
N GLU A 38 -5.68 -3.81 -8.37
CA GLU A 38 -5.78 -3.72 -9.82
C GLU A 38 -4.54 -3.07 -10.45
N VAL A 39 -4.09 -1.94 -9.89
CA VAL A 39 -2.90 -1.25 -10.40
C VAL A 39 -1.64 -2.02 -10.05
N GLY A 40 -1.55 -2.63 -8.87
CA GLY A 40 -0.42 -3.46 -8.47
C GLY A 40 -0.14 -4.60 -9.46
N LYS A 41 -1.19 -5.26 -9.98
CA LYS A 41 -1.06 -6.27 -11.04
C LYS A 41 -0.46 -5.70 -12.33
N LYS A 42 -0.94 -4.53 -12.77
CA LYS A 42 -0.41 -3.82 -13.95
C LYS A 42 1.08 -3.48 -13.80
N ILE A 43 1.49 -3.02 -12.62
CA ILE A 43 2.91 -2.74 -12.31
C ILE A 43 3.75 -4.02 -12.37
N GLN A 44 3.27 -5.12 -11.78
CA GLN A 44 3.97 -6.40 -11.80
C GLN A 44 4.13 -6.94 -13.23
N GLU A 45 3.10 -6.84 -14.06
CA GLU A 45 3.15 -7.22 -15.48
C GLU A 45 4.14 -6.36 -16.27
N ALA A 46 4.12 -5.04 -16.07
CA ALA A 46 5.03 -4.11 -16.75
C ALA A 46 6.50 -4.36 -16.39
N ALA A 47 6.79 -4.62 -15.11
CA ALA A 47 8.13 -5.03 -14.67
C ALA A 47 8.53 -6.39 -15.29
N GLY A 48 7.59 -7.33 -15.36
CA GLY A 48 7.77 -8.65 -15.97
C GLY A 48 8.10 -8.60 -17.47
N ARG A 49 7.49 -7.66 -18.20
CA ARG A 49 7.67 -7.49 -19.66
C ARG A 49 8.88 -6.64 -20.06
N SER A 50 9.53 -5.96 -19.11
CA SER A 50 10.71 -5.13 -19.34
C SER A 50 11.98 -5.85 -18.90
N ASN A 51 12.62 -5.40 -17.83
CA ASN A 51 13.91 -5.90 -17.35
C ASN A 51 13.81 -6.90 -16.17
N LEU A 52 12.61 -7.39 -15.84
CA LEU A 52 12.38 -8.23 -14.66
C LEU A 52 12.84 -7.58 -13.33
N LYS A 53 12.75 -6.25 -13.24
CA LYS A 53 13.06 -5.48 -12.01
C LYS A 53 12.29 -6.00 -10.80
N ARG A 54 12.89 -5.85 -9.63
CA ARG A 54 12.26 -6.26 -8.36
C ARG A 54 11.05 -5.37 -8.07
N VAL A 55 9.97 -5.97 -7.59
CA VAL A 55 8.74 -5.24 -7.23
C VAL A 55 8.34 -5.59 -5.80
N SER A 56 7.99 -4.57 -5.01
CA SER A 56 7.34 -4.71 -3.70
C SER A 56 5.97 -4.02 -3.78
N LEU A 57 4.92 -4.73 -3.39
CA LEU A 57 3.53 -4.30 -3.56
C LEU A 57 2.81 -4.24 -2.21
N GLU A 58 2.42 -3.04 -1.81
CA GLU A 58 1.53 -2.80 -0.66
C GLU A 58 0.14 -2.48 -1.19
N LEU A 59 -0.72 -3.49 -1.22
CA LEU A 59 -2.00 -3.43 -1.90
C LEU A 59 -3.15 -3.28 -0.91
N GLY A 60 -4.35 -3.04 -1.44
CA GLY A 60 -5.56 -2.96 -0.63
C GLY A 60 -5.72 -4.17 0.30
N GLY A 61 -6.13 -3.90 1.53
CA GLY A 61 -6.39 -4.90 2.56
C GLY A 61 -7.77 -4.72 3.17
N LYS A 62 -8.36 -5.84 3.59
CA LYS A 62 -9.50 -5.86 4.49
C LYS A 62 -9.03 -6.47 5.80
N SER A 63 -8.58 -5.62 6.71
CA SER A 63 -7.96 -6.06 7.96
C SER A 63 -9.05 -6.38 8.98
N PRO A 64 -9.30 -7.68 9.30
CA PRO A 64 -10.30 -8.04 10.28
C PRO A 64 -9.80 -7.70 11.69
N LEU A 65 -10.72 -7.27 12.54
CA LEU A 65 -10.51 -7.17 13.98
C LEU A 65 -11.50 -8.10 14.67
N ILE A 66 -10.98 -9.04 15.46
CA ILE A 66 -11.78 -9.97 16.27
C ILE A 66 -11.61 -9.56 17.74
N ILE A 67 -12.72 -9.36 18.43
CA ILE A 67 -12.76 -9.05 19.86
C ILE A 67 -13.46 -10.23 20.55
N CYS A 68 -12.74 -10.89 21.46
CA CYS A 68 -13.24 -12.00 22.25
C CYS A 68 -13.98 -11.51 23.51
N GLU A 69 -14.81 -12.36 24.10
CA GLU A 69 -15.62 -12.03 25.30
C GLU A 69 -14.74 -11.72 26.53
N ASP A 70 -13.58 -12.35 26.62
CA ASP A 70 -12.58 -12.16 27.66
C ASP A 70 -11.64 -10.96 27.40
N ALA A 71 -11.90 -10.15 26.36
CA ALA A 71 -11.11 -8.98 26.07
C ALA A 71 -11.30 -7.90 27.16
N ASP A 72 -10.19 -7.51 27.79
CA ASP A 72 -10.21 -6.58 28.92
C ASP A 72 -10.71 -5.18 28.53
N GLY A 73 -11.77 -4.76 29.23
CA GLY A 73 -12.20 -3.36 29.28
C GLY A 73 -12.77 -2.82 27.96
N MET A 74 -14.10 -2.90 27.82
CA MET A 74 -14.84 -2.36 26.67
C MET A 74 -14.49 -0.88 26.34
N TYR A 75 -14.15 -0.09 27.36
CA TYR A 75 -13.67 1.28 27.18
C TYR A 75 -12.33 1.37 26.43
N HIS A 76 -11.34 0.53 26.80
CA HIS A 76 -10.04 0.51 26.12
C HIS A 76 -10.17 0.06 24.67
N ILE A 77 -11.07 -0.88 24.40
CA ILE A 77 -11.37 -1.36 23.06
C ILE A 77 -11.95 -0.23 22.21
N VAL A 78 -12.99 0.44 22.69
CA VAL A 78 -13.61 1.56 21.97
C VAL A 78 -12.59 2.67 21.70
N HIS A 79 -11.79 3.04 22.70
CA HIS A 79 -10.90 4.19 22.59
C HIS A 79 -9.71 3.98 21.65
N HIS A 80 -9.24 2.74 21.49
CA HIS A 80 -8.11 2.44 20.60
C HIS A 80 -8.54 1.94 19.21
N PHE A 81 -9.66 1.20 19.12
CA PHE A 81 -10.08 0.57 17.87
C PHE A 81 -11.06 1.40 17.04
N VAL A 82 -11.90 2.25 17.66
CA VAL A 82 -12.78 3.14 16.88
C VAL A 82 -11.98 4.15 16.04
N PRO A 83 -10.93 4.80 16.57
CA PRO A 83 -10.12 5.71 15.76
C PRO A 83 -9.47 5.01 14.57
N SER A 84 -8.98 3.78 14.73
CA SER A 84 -8.36 3.04 13.61
C SER A 84 -9.35 2.72 12.49
N ILE A 85 -10.62 2.45 12.81
CA ILE A 85 -11.71 2.26 11.82
C ILE A 85 -12.02 3.56 11.07
N CYS A 86 -12.05 4.69 11.77
CA CYS A 86 -12.33 5.99 11.15
C CYS A 86 -11.14 6.54 10.36
N LEU A 87 -9.91 6.27 10.80
CA LEU A 87 -8.68 6.68 10.12
C LEU A 87 -8.41 5.83 8.87
N PHE A 88 -8.86 4.58 8.87
CA PHE A 88 -8.71 3.66 7.75
C PHE A 88 -10.04 2.95 7.52
N SER A 89 -10.83 3.44 6.55
CA SER A 89 -12.21 3.02 6.23
C SER A 89 -12.41 1.52 5.88
N ASN A 90 -11.37 0.70 6.00
CA ASN A 90 -11.31 -0.70 5.55
C ASN A 90 -11.32 -1.75 6.67
N ILE A 91 -11.49 -1.38 7.94
CA ILE A 91 -11.61 -2.37 9.03
C ILE A 91 -13.02 -2.98 9.07
N PHE A 92 -13.11 -4.29 9.36
CA PHE A 92 -14.37 -5.00 9.62
C PHE A 92 -14.27 -5.65 11.00
N ILE A 93 -15.24 -5.38 11.87
CA ILE A 93 -15.30 -5.97 13.21
C ILE A 93 -16.20 -7.19 13.18
N LEU A 94 -15.67 -8.33 13.65
CA LEU A 94 -16.44 -9.51 13.96
C LEU A 94 -16.48 -9.70 15.48
N THR A 95 -17.66 -9.54 16.06
CA THR A 95 -17.96 -9.96 17.44
C THR A 95 -18.58 -11.35 17.36
N LYS A 96 -17.95 -12.35 17.98
CA LYS A 96 -18.52 -13.71 18.08
C LYS A 96 -19.48 -13.76 19.28
N PHE A 97 -20.65 -14.35 19.05
CA PHE A 97 -21.63 -14.73 20.08
C PHE A 97 -21.13 -15.89 20.93
#